data_AF-A0A822EXF8-F1
#
_entry.id   AF-A0A822EXF8-F1
#
_cell.length_a   1.000
_cell.length_b   1.000
_cell.length_c   1.000
_cell.angle_alpha   90.00
_cell.angle_beta   90.00
_cell.angle_gamma   90.00
#
_symmetry.space_group_name_H-M   'P 1'
#
loop_
_entity.id
_entity.type
_entity.pdbx_description
1 polymer ?
#
loop_
_entity_poly.entity_id
_entity_poly.type
_entity_poly.pdbx_seq_one_letter_code
_entity_poly.pdbx_strand_id
1 'polypeptide(L)'
;RKQTNTNKYLGDLSFRSAGSFYPFKMQFEVTKADSHKRTHNNSIDVIIPEELQVRVILKIDIETKDGQILLRTYSTMMANDTIMNMNDNSYDSILENAQRTVFLKELFSQLCREASDITNIIQPTVMRNSIRCW
;
A
#
# COMPACT_ATOMS: atom_id res chain seq x y z
N ARG A 1 2.57 -26.97 31.86
CA ARG A 1 2.87 -26.90 30.41
C ARG A 1 1.62 -26.35 29.72
N LYS A 2 1.62 -25.08 29.30
CA LYS A 2 0.49 -24.47 28.56
C LYS A 2 0.82 -24.55 27.07
N GLN A 3 0.16 -25.47 26.37
CA GLN A 3 0.30 -25.65 24.93
C GLN A 3 -0.55 -24.56 24.26
N THR A 4 0.07 -23.48 23.81
CA THR A 4 -0.58 -22.50 22.94
C THR A 4 -0.55 -23.06 21.52
N ASN A 5 -1.73 -23.28 20.97
CA ASN A 5 -2.00 -23.95 19.70
C ASN A 5 -1.64 -23.04 18.50
N THR A 6 -0.37 -22.65 18.35
CA THR A 6 0.01 -21.57 17.41
C THR A 6 0.66 -22.12 16.14
N ASN A 7 -0.13 -22.73 15.26
CA ASN A 7 0.24 -22.93 13.85
C ASN A 7 0.03 -21.64 13.04
N LYS A 8 0.43 -20.50 13.61
CA LYS A 8 0.19 -19.15 13.08
C LYS A 8 1.48 -18.37 13.19
N TYR A 9 2.05 -17.97 12.05
CA TYR A 9 3.21 -17.11 11.97
C TYR A 9 2.76 -15.71 11.58
N LEU A 10 3.36 -14.68 12.16
CA LEU A 10 3.03 -13.30 11.89
C LEU A 10 4.18 -12.67 11.11
N GLY A 11 3.91 -12.26 9.88
CA GLY A 11 4.83 -11.49 9.04
C GLY A 11 4.60 -9.98 9.18
N ASP A 12 5.62 -9.20 8.86
CA ASP A 12 5.59 -7.73 8.90
C ASP A 12 5.79 -7.17 7.48
N LEU A 13 4.93 -6.25 7.06
CA LEU A 13 4.95 -5.50 5.80
C LEU A 13 5.37 -4.04 6.02
N SER A 14 5.62 -3.63 7.27
CA SER A 14 6.03 -2.27 7.56
C SER A 14 7.40 -1.97 6.97
N PHE A 15 7.44 -1.02 6.04
CA PHE A 15 8.67 -0.48 5.50
C PHE A 15 9.26 0.52 6.49
N ARG A 16 10.17 0.08 7.37
CA ARG A 16 10.90 0.98 8.26
C ARG A 16 12.06 1.63 7.52
N SER A 17 11.78 2.59 6.65
CA SER A 17 12.82 3.53 6.23
C SER A 17 13.29 4.33 7.45
N ALA A 18 14.56 4.76 7.46
CA ALA A 18 15.07 5.62 8.51
C ALA A 18 14.25 6.92 8.55
N GLY A 19 13.45 7.13 9.62
CA GLY A 19 12.56 8.29 9.77
C GLY A 19 11.07 8.02 9.53
N SER A 20 10.66 6.78 9.19
CA SER A 20 9.24 6.42 9.11
C SER A 20 8.53 6.53 10.48
N PHE A 21 7.56 7.44 10.57
CA PHE A 21 6.66 7.60 11.74
C PHE A 21 5.26 7.06 11.47
N TYR A 22 5.09 6.20 10.46
CA TYR A 22 3.78 5.65 10.13
C TYR A 22 3.33 4.69 11.25
N PRO A 23 2.27 5.02 12.02
CA PRO A 23 1.95 4.31 13.26
C PRO A 23 1.30 2.94 13.03
N PHE A 24 0.87 2.65 11.80
CA PHE A 24 0.22 1.39 11.48
C PHE A 24 1.28 0.31 11.24
N LYS A 25 1.40 -0.61 12.20
CA LYS A 25 2.09 -1.88 12.02
C LYS A 25 1.27 -2.73 11.08
N MET A 26 1.80 -3.00 9.89
CA MET A 26 1.08 -3.73 8.86
C MET A 26 1.57 -5.16 8.85
N GLN A 27 0.82 -6.04 9.50
CA GLN A 27 1.18 -7.45 9.66
C GLN A 27 0.28 -8.34 8.82
N PHE A 28 0.81 -9.49 8.39
CA PHE A 28 0.05 -10.55 7.74
C PHE A 28 0.21 -11.84 8.51
N GLU A 29 -0.79 -12.71 8.46
CA GLU A 29 -0.75 -14.00 9.15
C GLU A 29 -0.51 -15.12 8.15
N VAL A 30 0.41 -16.03 8.45
CA VAL A 30 0.65 -17.25 7.70
C VAL A 30 0.18 -18.42 8.54
N THR A 31 -0.73 -19.20 7.99
CA THR A 31 -1.29 -20.40 8.61
C THR A 31 -0.98 -21.62 7.77
N LYS A 32 -0.99 -22.81 8.37
CA LYS A 32 -0.85 -24.05 7.60
C LYS A 32 -2.12 -24.24 6.77
N ALA A 33 -1.97 -24.47 5.47
CA ALA A 33 -3.11 -24.63 4.58
C ALA A 33 -3.97 -25.85 4.98
N ASP A 34 -5.29 -25.66 4.97
CA ASP A 34 -6.22 -26.75 5.32
C ASP A 34 -6.25 -27.78 4.18
N SER A 35 -5.90 -29.02 4.52
CA SER A 35 -5.72 -30.11 3.55
C SER A 35 -6.99 -30.45 2.78
N HIS A 36 -8.16 -30.07 3.31
CA HIS A 36 -9.49 -30.35 2.74
C HIS A 36 -10.06 -29.22 1.86
N LYS A 37 -9.41 -28.05 1.79
CA LYS A 37 -9.87 -26.87 1.02
C LYS A 37 -8.84 -26.42 -0.03
N ARG A 38 -8.08 -27.35 -0.60
CA ARG A 38 -7.00 -27.03 -1.54
C ARG A 38 -7.58 -26.49 -2.86
N THR A 39 -7.59 -25.18 -3.02
CA THR A 39 -7.73 -24.51 -4.32
C THR A 39 -6.36 -24.25 -4.96
N HIS A 40 -5.29 -24.25 -4.17
CA HIS A 40 -3.90 -24.15 -4.60
C HIS A 40 -3.02 -25.25 -3.96
N ASN A 41 -1.94 -25.66 -4.65
CA ASN A 41 -0.96 -26.67 -4.19
C ASN A 41 -0.03 -26.15 -3.06
N ASN A 42 -0.40 -25.08 -2.36
CA ASN A 42 0.45 -24.45 -1.37
C ASN A 42 0.25 -25.11 0.00
N SER A 43 1.35 -25.29 0.73
CA SER A 43 1.37 -25.84 2.09
C SER A 43 1.00 -24.81 3.16
N ILE A 44 0.90 -23.54 2.77
CA ILE A 44 0.66 -22.37 3.62
C ILE A 44 -0.46 -21.51 3.03
N ASP A 45 -1.28 -20.95 3.92
CA ASP A 45 -2.31 -19.95 3.62
C ASP A 45 -1.90 -18.61 4.21
N VAL A 46 -1.92 -17.56 3.39
CA VAL A 46 -1.58 -16.19 3.82
C VAL A 46 -2.87 -15.38 3.98
N ILE A 47 -3.08 -14.82 5.16
CA ILE A 47 -4.22 -13.97 5.51
C ILE A 47 -3.72 -12.52 5.58
N ILE A 48 -4.22 -11.70 4.66
CA ILE A 48 -3.89 -10.28 4.56
C ILE A 48 -5.12 -9.46 4.97
N PRO A 49 -4.98 -8.45 5.84
CA PRO A 49 -6.07 -7.54 6.20
C PRO A 49 -6.73 -6.91 4.96
N GLU A 50 -8.06 -6.79 4.95
CA GLU A 50 -8.83 -6.25 3.81
C GLU A 50 -8.34 -4.87 3.36
N GLU A 51 -7.90 -4.03 4.30
CA GLU A 51 -7.37 -2.68 4.06
C GLU A 51 -6.09 -2.64 3.20
N LEU A 52 -5.38 -3.77 3.09
CA LEU A 52 -4.16 -3.96 2.32
C LEU A 52 -4.40 -4.66 0.98
N GLN A 53 -5.56 -5.29 0.81
CA GLN A 53 -5.94 -5.94 -0.45
C GLN A 53 -6.37 -4.91 -1.52
N VAL A 54 -6.70 -3.69 -1.11
CA VAL A 54 -7.07 -2.59 -2.01
C VAL A 54 -5.86 -2.09 -2.79
N ARG A 55 -6.03 -1.85 -4.10
CA ARG A 55 -5.03 -1.21 -4.95
C ARG A 55 -5.01 0.30 -4.70
N VAL A 56 -3.87 0.83 -4.27
CA VAL A 56 -3.63 2.28 -4.12
C VAL A 56 -2.69 2.77 -5.21
N ILE A 57 -2.96 3.97 -5.74
CA ILE A 57 -2.14 4.64 -6.76
C ILE A 57 -2.08 6.13 -6.39
N LEU A 58 -0.91 6.75 -6.47
CA LEU A 58 -0.81 8.21 -6.42
C LEU A 58 -1.04 8.78 -7.82
N LYS A 59 -1.99 9.70 -7.93
CA LYS A 59 -2.30 10.43 -9.17
C LYS A 59 -1.87 11.87 -8.98
N ILE A 60 -1.10 12.39 -9.92
CA ILE A 60 -0.65 13.79 -9.94
C ILE A 60 -1.22 14.43 -11.20
N ASP A 61 -2.06 15.45 -11.01
CA ASP A 61 -2.68 16.24 -12.07
C ASP A 61 -2.13 17.67 -12.04
N ILE A 62 -1.77 18.21 -13.20
CA ILE A 62 -1.51 19.64 -13.42
C ILE A 62 -2.73 20.22 -14.10
N GLU A 63 -3.41 21.14 -13.44
CA GLU A 63 -4.66 21.75 -13.90
C GLU A 63 -4.48 23.25 -14.14
N THR A 64 -5.15 23.78 -15.16
CA THR A 64 -5.31 25.23 -15.34
C THR A 64 -6.30 25.79 -14.32
N LYS A 65 -6.32 27.12 -14.14
CA LYS A 65 -7.32 27.81 -13.30
C LYS A 65 -8.77 27.51 -13.73
N ASP A 66 -8.97 27.17 -15.00
CA ASP A 66 -10.27 26.83 -15.60
C ASP A 66 -10.64 25.35 -15.41
N GLY A 67 -9.81 24.57 -14.70
CA GLY A 67 -10.05 23.15 -14.41
C GLY A 67 -9.66 22.18 -15.52
N GLN A 68 -8.93 22.64 -16.55
CA GLN A 68 -8.46 21.77 -17.63
C GLN A 68 -7.15 21.06 -17.20
N ILE A 69 -7.13 19.73 -17.28
CA ILE A 69 -5.93 18.94 -16.97
C ILE A 69 -4.95 19.03 -18.14
N LEU A 70 -3.79 19.62 -17.90
CA LEU A 70 -2.68 19.73 -18.85
C LEU A 70 -1.81 18.48 -18.85
N LEU A 71 -1.56 17.94 -17.66
CA LEU A 71 -0.73 16.76 -17.48
C LEU A 71 -1.32 15.87 -16.39
N ARG A 72 -1.30 14.57 -16.63
CA ARG A 72 -1.67 13.56 -15.65
C ARG A 72 -0.60 12.49 -15.63
N THR A 73 -0.11 12.18 -14.44
CA THR A 73 0.80 11.06 -14.21
C THR A 73 0.35 10.24 -13.02
N TYR A 74 0.75 8.97 -13.02
CA TYR A 74 0.47 8.03 -11.95
C TYR A 74 1.80 7.51 -11.39
N SER A 75 1.84 7.20 -10.10
CA SER A 75 2.98 6.50 -9.53
C SER A 75 3.07 5.10 -10.15
N THR A 76 3.96 4.92 -11.12
CA THR A 76 4.44 3.58 -11.45
C THR A 76 5.49 3.21 -10.42
N MET A 77 5.16 2.25 -9.56
CA MET A 77 6.10 1.76 -8.56
C MET A 77 6.84 0.52 -9.06
N MET A 78 6.66 0.09 -10.33
CA MET A 78 7.43 -1.00 -10.93
C MET A 78 7.75 -0.71 -12.39
N ALA A 79 9.05 -0.74 -12.73
CA ALA A 79 9.57 -0.60 -14.09
C ALA A 79 9.17 -1.78 -15.02
N ASN A 80 8.57 -2.84 -14.46
CA ASN A 80 8.24 -4.08 -15.16
C ASN A 80 6.73 -4.39 -15.18
N ASP A 81 5.87 -3.37 -15.23
CA ASP A 81 4.42 -3.54 -15.49
C ASP A 81 4.11 -3.98 -16.94
N THR A 82 5.02 -4.74 -17.57
CA THR A 82 4.67 -5.49 -18.78
C THR A 82 3.96 -6.76 -18.32
N ILE A 83 2.66 -6.62 -18.04
CA ILE A 83 1.71 -7.73 -17.96
C ILE A 83 1.97 -8.64 -16.73
N MET A 84 1.76 -8.12 -15.52
CA MET A 84 1.39 -9.00 -14.41
C MET A 84 -0.01 -9.55 -14.71
N ASN A 85 -0.06 -10.76 -15.26
CA ASN A 85 -1.28 -11.55 -15.40
C ASN A 85 -1.97 -11.58 -14.03
N MET A 86 -3.14 -10.95 -13.91
CA MET A 86 -3.99 -10.96 -12.71
C MET A 86 -4.46 -12.38 -12.29
N ASN A 87 -4.07 -13.41 -13.04
CA ASN A 87 -4.32 -14.82 -12.76
C ASN A 87 -3.19 -15.50 -11.98
N ASP A 88 -2.07 -14.81 -11.74
CA ASP A 88 -1.02 -15.37 -10.89
C ASP A 88 -1.35 -15.05 -9.42
N ASN A 89 -2.24 -15.87 -8.86
CA ASN A 89 -2.60 -15.92 -7.44
C ASN A 89 -1.42 -16.42 -6.57
N SER A 90 -0.18 -16.12 -6.97
CA SER A 90 0.98 -16.34 -6.10
C SER A 90 0.85 -15.39 -4.92
N TYR A 91 1.07 -15.89 -3.72
CA TYR A 91 1.09 -15.06 -2.51
C TYR A 91 2.11 -13.90 -2.64
N ASP A 92 3.14 -14.06 -3.48
CA ASP A 92 4.12 -13.02 -3.78
C ASP A 92 3.46 -11.77 -4.38
N SER A 93 2.56 -11.92 -5.36
CA SER A 93 1.90 -10.78 -6.02
C SER A 93 0.94 -10.06 -5.08
N ILE A 94 0.27 -10.82 -4.20
CA ILE A 94 -0.66 -10.28 -3.21
C ILE A 94 0.10 -9.53 -2.11
N LEU A 95 1.21 -10.09 -1.62
CA LEU A 95 2.08 -9.46 -0.63
C LEU A 95 2.76 -8.21 -1.21
N GLU A 96 3.22 -8.24 -2.46
CA GLU A 96 3.78 -7.08 -3.15
C GLU A 96 2.75 -5.95 -3.27
N ASN A 97 1.51 -6.27 -3.67
CA ASN A 97 0.44 -5.27 -3.71
C ASN A 97 0.14 -4.70 -2.32
N ALA A 98 0.11 -5.53 -1.29
CA ALA A 98 -0.07 -5.09 0.09
C ALA A 98 1.05 -4.13 0.51
N GLN A 99 2.31 -4.46 0.24
CA GLN A 99 3.47 -3.60 0.52
C GLN A 99 3.37 -2.25 -0.22
N ARG A 100 3.03 -2.27 -1.52
CA ARG A 100 2.82 -1.04 -2.29
C ARG A 100 1.74 -0.15 -1.66
N THR A 101 0.65 -0.75 -1.22
CA THR A 101 -0.44 -0.02 -0.56
C THR A 101 0.01 0.62 0.75
N VAL A 102 0.81 -0.06 1.56
CA VAL A 102 1.39 0.53 2.79
C VAL A 102 2.30 1.70 2.44
N PHE A 103 3.23 1.48 1.51
CA PHE A 103 4.20 2.50 1.10
C PHE A 103 3.51 3.77 0.59
N LEU A 104 2.51 3.66 -0.28
CA LEU A 104 1.83 4.83 -0.84
C LEU A 104 1.00 5.57 0.21
N LYS A 105 0.37 4.86 1.15
CA LYS A 105 -0.34 5.49 2.29
C LYS A 105 0.63 6.28 3.17
N GLU A 106 1.81 5.74 3.43
CA GLU A 106 2.85 6.44 4.19
C GLU A 106 3.40 7.64 3.43
N LEU A 107 3.80 7.46 2.17
CA LEU A 107 4.31 8.54 1.32
C LEU A 107 3.30 9.69 1.23
N PHE A 108 2.02 9.38 1.02
CA PHE A 108 0.96 10.39 1.03
C PHE A 108 0.87 11.11 2.38
N SER A 109 0.96 10.37 3.49
CA SER A 109 0.94 10.97 4.83
C SER A 109 2.12 11.92 5.07
N GLN A 110 3.30 11.59 4.55
CA GLN A 110 4.48 12.45 4.62
C GLN A 110 4.30 13.71 3.75
N LEU A 111 3.80 13.55 2.52
CA LEU A 111 3.48 14.68 1.63
C LEU A 111 2.44 15.62 2.25
N CYS A 112 1.43 15.10 2.95
CA CYS A 112 0.44 15.91 3.66
C CYS A 112 1.06 16.75 4.78
N ARG A 113 2.03 16.19 5.53
CA ARG A 113 2.76 16.93 6.56
C ARG A 113 3.61 18.03 5.95
N GLU A 114 4.41 17.68 4.95
CA GLU A 114 5.26 18.65 4.24
C GLU A 114 4.43 19.77 3.61
N ALA A 115 3.32 19.43 2.94
CA ALA A 115 2.40 20.41 2.37
C ALA A 115 1.78 21.36 3.40
N SER A 116 1.56 20.89 4.64
CA SER A 116 1.06 21.71 5.75
C SER A 116 2.14 22.62 6.34
N ASP A 117 3.40 22.18 6.29
CA ASP A 117 4.55 22.92 6.83
C ASP A 117 5.09 23.98 5.84
N ILE A 118 4.69 23.93 4.56
CA ILE A 118 5.11 24.90 3.54
C ILE A 118 4.54 26.29 3.84
N THR A 119 5.44 27.24 4.13
CA THR A 119 5.14 28.67 4.26
C THR A 119 5.39 29.40 2.93
N ASN A 120 4.53 29.19 1.93
CA ASN A 120 4.53 29.95 0.69
C ASN A 120 3.42 31.02 0.68
N ILE A 121 3.51 31.99 -0.25
CA ILE A 121 2.49 33.04 -0.46
C ILE A 121 1.10 32.42 -0.68
N ILE A 122 1.05 31.23 -1.29
CA ILE A 122 -0.14 30.42 -1.44
C ILE A 122 0.09 29.08 -0.73
N GLN A 123 -0.70 28.83 0.31
CA GLN A 123 -0.60 27.60 1.09
C GLN A 123 -1.30 26.44 0.38
N PRO A 124 -0.65 25.27 0.26
CA PRO A 124 -1.29 24.05 -0.23
C PRO A 124 -2.51 23.69 0.62
N THR A 125 -3.59 23.28 -0.02
CA THR A 125 -4.78 22.74 0.67
C THR A 125 -4.65 21.23 0.79
N VAL A 126 -4.51 20.74 2.02
CA VAL A 126 -4.46 19.30 2.32
C VAL A 126 -5.87 18.79 2.64
N MET A 127 -6.39 17.91 1.81
CA MET A 127 -7.63 17.17 2.04
C MET A 127 -7.32 15.71 2.37
N ARG A 128 -8.32 14.98 2.91
CA ARG A 128 -8.16 13.59 3.37
C ARG A 128 -7.49 12.66 2.35
N ASN A 129 -7.80 12.83 1.06
CA ASN A 129 -7.32 11.97 -0.03
C ASN A 129 -6.65 12.75 -1.18
N SER A 130 -6.34 14.03 -1.00
CA SER A 130 -5.67 14.82 -2.04
C SER A 130 -5.00 16.06 -1.48
N ILE A 131 -3.88 16.45 -2.08
CA ILE A 131 -3.21 17.72 -1.81
C ILE A 131 -3.40 18.60 -3.04
N ARG A 132 -3.81 19.85 -2.84
CA ARG A 132 -3.96 20.83 -3.93
C ARG A 132 -3.02 22.00 -3.71
N CYS A 133 -2.12 22.21 -4.66
CA CYS A 133 -1.24 23.38 -4.71
C CYS A 133 -1.80 24.35 -5.76
N TRP A 134 -1.81 25.66 -5.47
CA TRP A 134 -2.31 26.71 -6.36
C TRP A 134 -1.22 27.75 -6.66
#